data_AF-A0A3B8J0R2-F1
#
_entry.id   AF-A0A3B8J0R2-F1
#
_cell.length_a   1.000
_cell.length_b   1.000
_cell.length_c   1.000
_cell.angle_alpha   90.00
_cell.angle_beta   90.00
_cell.angle_gamma   90.00
#
_symmetry.space_group_name_H-M   'P 1'
#
loop_
_entity.id
_entity.type
_entity.pdbx_description
1 polymer ?
#
loop_
_entity_poly.entity_id
_entity_poly.type
_entity_poly.pdbx_seq_one_letter_code
_entity_poly.pdbx_strand_id
1 'polypeptide(L)' 'MKIFIIGGHGTIGRKVAAHFQPHHEVVIGGRTQGDVLLDMTDSASIEQALASVGPLDAIL' A
#
# COMPACT_ATOMS: atom_id res chain seq x y z
N MET A 1 11.61 8.04 -1.94
CA MET A 1 10.17 8.30 -2.14
C MET A 1 9.38 7.31 -1.31
N LYS A 2 8.22 7.72 -0.80
CA LYS A 2 7.27 6.89 -0.07
C LYS A 2 6.14 6.45 -1.00
N ILE A 3 6.00 5.13 -1.17
CA ILE A 3 5.09 4.50 -2.12
C ILE A 3 4.12 3.61 -1.34
N PHE A 4 2.82 3.79 -1.58
CA PHE A 4 1.79 2.90 -1.02
C PHE A 4 1.33 1.91 -2.08
N ILE A 5 1.61 0.62 -1.87
CA ILE A 5 1.25 -0.46 -2.80
C ILE A 5 0.08 -1.25 -2.24
N ILE A 6 -1.08 -1.15 -2.87
CA ILE A 6 -2.28 -1.89 -2.47
C ILE A 6 -2.26 -3.27 -3.14
N GLY A 7 -2.34 -4.34 -2.34
CA GLY A 7 -2.20 -5.71 -2.83
C GLY A 7 -0.75 -6.16 -3.01
N GLY A 8 0.21 -5.52 -2.33
CA GLY A 8 1.65 -5.83 -2.40
C GLY A 8 2.05 -7.27 -2.00
N HIS A 9 1.12 -8.07 -1.47
CA HIS A 9 1.34 -9.50 -1.20
C HIS A 9 0.80 -10.45 -2.28
N GLY A 10 0.09 -9.95 -3.29
CA GLY A 10 -0.44 -10.75 -4.40
C GLY A 10 0.65 -11.19 -5.39
N THR A 11 0.28 -12.00 -6.38
CA THR A 11 1.19 -12.54 -7.40
C THR A 11 2.01 -11.45 -8.10
N ILE A 12 1.36 -10.37 -8.51
CA ILE A 12 1.99 -9.21 -9.15
C ILE A 12 2.59 -8.29 -8.08
N GLY A 13 1.77 -7.90 -7.08
CA GLY A 13 2.16 -6.94 -6.06
C GLY A 13 3.46 -7.30 -5.33
N ARG A 14 3.71 -8.59 -5.06
CA ARG A 14 4.95 -9.02 -4.40
C ARG A 14 6.19 -8.73 -5.21
N LYS A 15 6.13 -8.89 -6.54
CA LYS A 15 7.26 -8.58 -7.43
C LYS A 15 7.46 -7.07 -7.56
N VAL A 16 6.37 -6.32 -7.62
CA VAL A 16 6.40 -4.85 -7.66
C VAL A 16 6.99 -4.29 -6.36
N ALA A 17 6.51 -4.73 -5.20
CA ALA A 17 7.02 -4.33 -3.89
C ALA A 17 8.51 -4.65 -3.75
N ALA A 18 8.93 -5.87 -4.09
CA ALA A 18 10.33 -6.27 -4.03
C ALA A 18 11.25 -5.44 -4.95
N HIS A 19 10.73 -4.95 -6.08
CA HIS A 19 11.49 -4.10 -6.99
C HIS A 19 11.74 -2.69 -6.41
N PHE A 20 10.75 -2.11 -5.72
CA PHE A 20 10.85 -0.76 -5.18
C PHE A 20 11.48 -0.68 -3.79
N GLN A 21 11.34 -1.72 -2.95
CA GLN A 21 11.88 -1.76 -1.59
C GLN A 21 13.35 -1.35 -1.42
N PRO A 22 14.29 -1.65 -2.35
CA PRO A 22 15.69 -1.28 -2.17
C PRO A 22 15.98 0.23 -2.20
N HIS A 23 15.11 1.03 -2.83
CA HIS A 23 15.35 2.46 -3.06
C HIS A 23 14.22 3.37 -2.55
N HIS A 24 13.11 2.78 -2.12
CA HIS A 24 11.90 3.49 -1.74
C HIS A 24 11.35 2.93 -0.43
N GLU A 25 10.72 3.80 0.35
CA GLU A 25 9.90 3.37 1.48
C GLU A 25 8.60 2.81 0.91
N VAL A 26 8.43 1.50 0.98
CA VAL A 26 7.24 0.80 0.47
C VAL A 26 6.35 0.46 1.65
N VAL A 27 5.12 0.99 1.63
CA VAL A 27 4.05 0.63 2.56
C VAL A 27 3.08 -0.27 1.81
N ILE A 28 2.76 -1.44 2.35
CA ILE A 28 1.87 -2.41 1.71
C ILE A 28 0.45 -2.30 2.30
N GLY A 29 -0.51 -1.95 1.46
CA GLY A 29 -1.94 -2.00 1.77
C GLY A 29 -2.55 -3.35 1.42
N GLY A 30 -3.53 -3.83 2.18
CA GLY A 30 -4.28 -5.03 1.80
C GLY A 30 -5.53 -5.27 2.63
N ARG A 31 -6.41 -6.16 2.15
CA ARG A 31 -7.68 -6.42 2.84
C ARG A 31 -7.53 -7.21 4.14
N THR A 32 -6.61 -8.18 4.15
CA THR A 32 -6.44 -9.12 5.28
C THR A 32 -5.02 -9.17 5.83
N GLN A 33 -4.06 -8.58 5.10
CA GLN A 33 -2.65 -8.57 5.45
C GLN A 33 -1.94 -7.40 4.76
N GLY A 34 -0.91 -6.86 5.39
CA GLY A 34 -0.22 -5.64 4.95
C GLY A 34 0.20 -4.80 6.16
N ASP A 35 0.97 -3.76 5.91
CA ASP A 35 1.29 -2.72 6.90
C ASP A 35 0.05 -1.91 7.25
N VAL A 36 -0.84 -1.69 6.27
CA VAL A 36 -2.13 -1.02 6.45
C VAL A 36 -3.25 -1.90 5.91
N LEU A 37 -4.28 -2.09 6.72
CA LEU A 37 -5.49 -2.80 6.31
C LEU A 37 -6.50 -1.82 5.72
N LEU A 38 -7.08 -2.17 4.56
CA LEU A 38 -8.14 -1.40 3.92
C LEU A 38 -9.07 -2.25 3.07
N ASP A 39 -10.33 -1.85 3.00
CA ASP A 39 -11.30 -2.38 2.05
C ASP A 39 -11.47 -1.40 0.88
N MET A 40 -11.06 -1.79 -0.33
CA MET A 40 -11.16 -0.95 -1.53
C MET A 40 -12.61 -0.73 -1.98
N THR A 41 -13.57 -1.46 -1.41
CA THR A 41 -15.00 -1.29 -1.70
C THR A 41 -15.70 -0.31 -0.76
N ASP A 42 -15.02 0.13 0.30
CA ASP A 42 -15.52 1.10 1.28
C ASP A 42 -14.68 2.39 1.26
N SER A 43 -15.29 3.49 0.83
CA SER A 43 -14.61 4.79 0.76
C SER A 43 -14.13 5.27 2.13
N ALA A 44 -14.87 5.00 3.21
CA ALA A 44 -14.46 5.41 4.55
C ALA A 44 -13.20 4.65 5.01
N SER A 45 -13.08 3.38 4.62
CA SER A 45 -11.89 2.57 4.85
C SER A 45 -10.67 3.12 4.09
N ILE A 46 -10.86 3.53 2.83
CA ILE A 46 -9.79 4.14 2.02
C ILE A 46 -9.31 5.47 2.63
N GLU A 47 -10.23 6.34 3.05
CA GLU A 47 -9.89 7.61 3.68
C GLU A 47 -9.07 7.43 4.96
N GLN A 48 -9.48 6.49 5.82
CA GLN A 48 -8.75 6.16 7.05
C GLN A 48 -7.36 5.59 6.76
N ALA A 49 -7.25 4.72 5.77
CA ALA A 49 -5.97 4.15 5.35
C ALA A 49 -5.03 5.25 4.85
N LEU A 50 -5.48 6.12 3.95
CA LEU A 50 -4.67 7.24 3.43
C LEU A 50 -4.26 8.21 4.53
N ALA A 51 -5.17 8.55 5.46
CA ALA A 51 -4.86 9.39 6.61
C ALA A 51 -3.79 8.76 7.52
N SER A 52 -3.82 7.43 7.72
CA SER A 52 -2.86 6.71 8.56
C SER A 52 -1.46 6.63 7.96
N VAL A 53 -1.36 6.52 6.62
CA VAL A 53 -0.08 6.42 5.91
C VAL A 53 0.61 7.79 5.80
N GLY A 54 -0.18 8.86 5.76
CA GLY A 54 0.29 10.23 5.63
C GLY A 54 0.72 10.58 4.20
N PRO A 55 1.55 11.63 4.01
CA PRO A 55 1.99 12.07 2.68
C PRO A 55 2.72 10.97 1.91
N LEU A 56 2.39 10.83 0.62
CA LEU A 56 2.91 9.82 -0.28
C LEU A 56 3.39 10.47 -1.57
N ASP A 57 4.43 9.90 -2.18
CA ASP A 57 4.89 10.31 -3.50
C ASP A 57 4.16 9.54 -4.62
N ALA A 58 3.68 8.32 -4.33
CA ALA A 58 2.96 7.47 -5.28
C ALA A 58 2.01 6.47 -4.58
N ILE A 59 0.96 6.06 -5.30
CA ILE A 59 0.05 4.97 -4.94
C ILE A 59 0.00 4.00 -6.13
N LEU A 60 0.19 2.70 -5.87
CA LEU A 60 0.23 1.62 -6.86
C LEU A 60 -0.75 0.50 -6.52
#